data_AF-A0A382ARG2-F1
#
_entry.id   AF-A0A382ARG2-F1
#
_cell.length_a   1.000
_cell.length_b   1.000
_cell.length_c   1.000
_cell.angle_alpha   90.00
_cell.angle_beta   90.00
_cell.angle_gamma   90.00
#
_symmetry.space_group_name_H-M   'P 1'
#
loop_
_entity.id
_entity.type
_entity.pdbx_description
1 polymer ?
#
loop_
_entity_poly.entity_id
_entity_poly.type
_entity_poly.pdbx_seq_one_letter_code
_entity_poly.pdbx_strand_id
1 'polypeptide(L)'
;MQKRKFWGWGYQDQVLSNDEDAAIESLIAAHFSLDEVPSLPIPLAEDIDLPKPRVKIPQTLEKVLSEDHLERLNHSYGKSFPDLARAMLKLFPHPPDLVAFPNNQEDVVNVLDWADQNNIAVIPYGGGSSVCGGVETSVGDAYSGVISLDLRNLDKVLEIDKESRAAR
;
A
#
# COMPACT_ATOMS: atom_id res chain seq x y z
N MET A 1 15.42 0.15 -0.21
CA MET A 1 14.37 -0.44 -1.07
C MET A 1 14.01 0.56 -2.15
N GLN A 2 13.67 0.09 -3.35
CA GLN A 2 13.10 0.94 -4.41
C GLN A 2 11.73 1.46 -3.99
N LYS A 3 11.42 2.72 -4.31
CA LYS A 3 10.13 3.33 -3.95
C LYS A 3 9.02 2.81 -4.85
N ARG A 4 7.93 2.34 -4.26
CA ARG A 4 6.74 1.87 -4.99
C ARG A 4 5.86 3.04 -5.42
N LYS A 5 5.11 2.85 -6.50
CA LYS A 5 4.05 3.78 -6.89
C LYS A 5 2.80 3.52 -6.04
N PHE A 6 2.40 4.50 -5.25
CA PHE A 6 1.10 4.45 -4.58
C PHE A 6 -0.04 4.62 -5.61
N TRP A 7 0.23 5.30 -6.72
CA TRP A 7 -0.72 5.64 -7.79
C TRP A 7 -0.75 4.67 -8.98
N GLY A 8 0.11 3.62 -8.98
CA GLY A 8 0.26 2.75 -10.14
C GLY A 8 0.95 1.43 -9.83
N TRP A 9 1.32 0.71 -10.89
CA TRP A 9 2.04 -0.56 -10.80
C TRP A 9 3.56 -0.38 -10.82
N GLY A 10 4.29 -1.14 -10.00
CA GLY A 10 5.76 -1.18 -9.98
C GLY A 10 6.42 -0.03 -9.19
N TYR A 11 7.63 0.33 -9.61
CA TYR A 11 8.50 1.30 -8.93
C TYR A 11 8.42 2.70 -9.54
N GLN A 12 8.68 3.72 -8.73
CA GLN A 12 8.55 5.14 -9.12
C GLN A 12 9.49 5.55 -10.26
N ASP A 13 10.63 4.88 -10.40
CA ASP A 13 11.62 5.10 -11.46
C ASP A 13 11.28 4.39 -12.78
N GLN A 14 10.21 3.60 -12.82
CA GLN A 14 9.76 2.84 -13.99
C GLN A 14 8.51 3.46 -14.59
N VAL A 15 8.65 4.62 -15.23
CA VAL A 15 7.57 5.29 -15.98
C VAL A 15 7.79 5.14 -17.47
N LEU A 16 6.72 5.29 -18.25
CA LEU A 16 6.83 5.34 -19.70
C LEU A 16 7.61 6.60 -20.10
N SER A 17 8.33 6.49 -21.21
CA SER A 17 8.92 7.64 -21.88
C SER A 17 7.84 8.44 -22.61
N ASN A 18 8.13 9.70 -22.92
CA ASN A 18 7.22 10.56 -23.67
C ASN A 18 6.82 9.96 -25.04
N ASP A 19 7.74 9.25 -25.70
CA ASP A 19 7.48 8.61 -27.00
C ASP A 19 6.53 7.42 -26.84
N GLU A 20 6.67 6.65 -25.75
CA GLU A 20 5.77 5.54 -25.43
C GLU A 20 4.36 6.04 -25.06
N ASP A 21 4.28 7.11 -24.25
CA ASP A 21 3.00 7.74 -23.91
C ASP A 21 2.29 8.25 -25.17
N ALA A 22 2.98 8.99 -26.04
CA ALA A 22 2.42 9.51 -27.29
C ALA A 22 1.94 8.39 -28.24
N ALA A 23 2.66 7.25 -28.27
CA ALA A 23 2.25 6.09 -29.05
C ALA A 23 0.97 5.44 -28.51
N ILE A 24 0.82 5.33 -27.18
CA ILE A 24 -0.38 4.80 -26.53
C ILE A 24 -1.57 5.75 -26.74
N GLU A 25 -1.38 7.06 -26.55
CA GLU A 25 -2.40 8.07 -26.77
C GLU A 25 -2.93 8.02 -28.22
N SER A 26 -2.02 7.92 -29.20
CA SER A 26 -2.38 7.80 -30.62
C SER A 26 -3.20 6.53 -30.91
N LEU A 27 -2.82 5.40 -30.28
CA LEU A 27 -3.54 4.14 -30.42
C LEU A 27 -4.96 4.22 -29.85
N ILE A 28 -5.11 4.82 -28.66
CA ILE A 28 -6.41 5.02 -28.00
C ILE A 28 -7.28 5.96 -28.84
N ALA A 29 -6.74 7.09 -29.29
CA ALA A 29 -7.45 8.06 -30.13
C ALA A 29 -8.00 7.42 -31.41
N ALA A 30 -7.16 6.66 -32.11
CA ALA A 30 -7.57 5.95 -33.33
C ALA A 30 -8.62 4.87 -33.03
N HIS A 31 -8.46 4.10 -31.96
CA HIS A 31 -9.39 3.01 -31.62
C HIS A 31 -10.79 3.52 -31.25
N PHE A 32 -10.87 4.61 -30.50
CA PHE A 32 -12.12 5.18 -30.00
C PHE A 32 -12.65 6.36 -30.84
N SER A 33 -11.98 6.70 -31.96
CA SER A 33 -12.31 7.84 -32.81
C SER A 33 -12.38 9.17 -32.04
N LEU A 34 -11.37 9.40 -31.21
CA LEU A 34 -11.20 10.62 -30.42
C LEU A 34 -10.22 11.57 -31.10
N ASP A 35 -10.45 12.87 -30.97
CA ASP A 35 -9.51 13.90 -31.44
C ASP A 35 -8.30 14.03 -30.50
N GLU A 36 -8.49 13.78 -29.21
CA GLU A 36 -7.45 13.83 -28.17
C GLU A 36 -7.75 12.82 -27.05
N VAL A 37 -6.70 12.45 -26.31
CA VAL A 37 -6.80 11.60 -25.12
C VAL A 37 -6.31 12.42 -23.92
N PRO A 38 -7.21 13.02 -23.12
CA PRO A 38 -6.79 13.80 -21.97
C PRO A 38 -6.12 12.89 -20.93
N SER A 39 -4.90 13.25 -20.52
CA SER A 39 -4.13 12.54 -19.49
C SER A 39 -4.08 13.34 -18.19
N LEU A 40 -4.05 12.62 -17.07
CA LEU A 40 -3.84 13.22 -15.74
C LEU A 40 -2.34 13.18 -15.41
N PRO A 41 -1.79 14.24 -14.79
CA PRO A 41 -0.42 14.19 -14.31
C PRO A 41 -0.28 13.15 -13.20
N ILE A 42 0.90 12.56 -13.09
CA ILE A 42 1.25 11.66 -11.99
C ILE A 42 1.12 12.43 -10.66
N PRO A 43 0.33 11.94 -9.69
CA PRO A 43 0.17 12.63 -8.41
C PRO A 43 1.46 12.54 -7.58
N LEU A 44 1.85 13.67 -6.99
CA LEU A 44 2.93 13.74 -6.02
C LEU A 44 2.39 13.46 -4.62
N ALA A 45 3.16 12.74 -3.80
CA ALA A 45 2.73 12.39 -2.43
C ALA A 45 2.51 13.63 -1.55
N GLU A 46 3.31 14.68 -1.74
CA GLU A 46 3.23 15.95 -1.00
C GLU A 46 1.97 16.76 -1.33
N ASP A 47 1.31 16.50 -2.46
CA ASP A 47 0.07 17.17 -2.85
C ASP A 47 -1.19 16.47 -2.29
N ILE A 48 -1.03 15.42 -1.49
CA ILE A 48 -2.14 14.62 -0.98
C ILE A 48 -2.17 14.76 0.52
N ASP A 49 -3.18 15.46 1.03
CA ASP A 49 -3.43 15.54 2.45
C ASP A 49 -4.09 14.26 2.95
N LEU A 50 -3.46 13.58 3.90
CA LEU A 50 -4.06 12.44 4.60
C LEU A 50 -4.63 12.89 5.95
N PRO A 51 -5.78 12.31 6.39
CA PRO A 51 -6.20 12.39 7.78
C PRO A 51 -5.06 12.07 8.74
N LYS A 52 -4.96 12.78 9.86
CA LYS A 52 -3.95 12.48 10.89
C LYS A 52 -4.23 11.11 11.51
N PRO A 53 -3.20 10.33 11.86
CA PRO A 53 -3.38 9.10 12.63
C PRO A 53 -4.18 9.36 13.90
N ARG A 54 -5.19 8.52 14.14
CA ARG A 54 -6.07 8.56 15.32
C ARG A 54 -5.41 7.93 16.55
N VAL A 55 -4.44 7.05 16.33
CA VAL A 55 -3.68 6.33 17.36
C VAL A 55 -2.23 6.81 17.39
N LYS A 56 -1.62 6.78 18.58
CA LYS A 56 -0.22 7.14 18.78
C LYS A 56 0.64 5.89 18.94
N ILE A 57 1.84 5.95 18.39
CA ILE A 57 2.83 4.87 18.51
C ILE A 57 3.29 4.78 19.98
N PRO A 58 3.17 3.62 20.65
CA PRO A 58 3.73 3.44 21.98
C PRO A 58 5.25 3.26 21.90
N GLN A 59 5.97 3.70 22.93
CA GLN A 59 7.43 3.67 22.97
C GLN A 59 8.02 2.26 22.73
N THR A 60 7.31 1.22 23.15
CA THR A 60 7.70 -0.18 22.97
C THR A 60 7.69 -0.64 21.51
N LEU A 61 6.91 0.02 20.64
CA LEU A 61 6.72 -0.36 19.23
C LEU A 61 7.27 0.68 18.23
N GLU A 62 7.95 1.73 18.70
CA GLU A 62 8.54 2.79 17.85
C GLU A 62 9.46 2.25 16.75
N LYS A 63 10.07 1.08 16.96
CA LYS A 63 10.98 0.47 15.98
C LYS A 63 10.28 -0.25 14.83
N VAL A 64 9.01 -0.61 15.01
CA VAL A 64 8.26 -1.43 14.05
C VAL A 64 7.03 -0.70 13.50
N LEU A 65 6.55 0.35 14.15
CA LEU A 65 5.44 1.17 13.65
C LEU A 65 5.96 2.47 13.02
N SER A 66 5.30 2.90 11.96
CA SER A 66 5.58 4.15 11.25
C SER A 66 4.29 4.90 10.94
N GLU A 67 4.35 6.23 11.02
CA GLU A 67 3.32 7.15 10.53
C GLU A 67 3.74 7.85 9.22
N ASP A 68 4.79 7.35 8.55
CA ASP A 68 5.33 7.93 7.31
C ASP A 68 4.23 8.12 6.25
N HIS A 69 4.19 9.33 5.69
CA HIS A 69 3.15 9.76 4.76
C HIS A 69 3.09 8.89 3.49
N LEU A 70 4.26 8.61 2.91
CA LEU A 70 4.35 7.83 1.68
C LEU A 70 4.01 6.35 1.93
N GLU A 71 4.42 5.80 3.07
CA GLU A 71 4.03 4.45 3.44
C GLU A 71 2.52 4.35 3.67
N ARG A 72 1.88 5.33 4.33
CA ARG A 72 0.42 5.34 4.48
C ARG A 72 -0.31 5.38 3.13
N LEU A 73 0.19 6.17 2.17
CA LEU A 73 -0.34 6.16 0.79
C LEU A 73 -0.19 4.79 0.13
N ASN A 74 0.99 4.18 0.19
CA ASN A 74 1.26 2.88 -0.43
C ASN A 74 0.44 1.72 0.17
N HIS A 75 -0.03 1.88 1.40
CA HIS A 75 -0.77 0.87 2.15
C HIS A 75 -2.28 1.15 2.25
N SER A 76 -2.79 2.14 1.51
CA SER A 76 -4.23 2.44 1.48
C SER A 76 -5.00 1.56 0.48
N TYR A 77 -4.33 1.14 -0.60
CA TYR A 77 -4.99 0.52 -1.75
C TYR A 77 -4.25 -0.69 -2.31
N GLY A 78 -5.01 -1.52 -3.03
CA GLY A 78 -4.50 -2.56 -3.91
C GLY A 78 -4.08 -2.01 -5.28
N LYS A 79 -4.25 -2.83 -6.31
CA LYS A 79 -3.92 -2.53 -7.72
C LYS A 79 -5.08 -2.79 -8.68
N SER A 80 -6.32 -2.77 -8.17
CA SER A 80 -7.50 -2.79 -9.05
C SER A 80 -7.66 -1.47 -9.80
N PHE A 81 -8.44 -1.45 -10.89
CA PHE A 81 -8.71 -0.20 -11.60
C PHE A 81 -9.36 0.88 -10.68
N PRO A 82 -10.40 0.58 -9.88
CA PRO A 82 -10.97 1.57 -8.94
C PRO A 82 -9.95 2.10 -7.93
N ASP A 83 -9.03 1.26 -7.46
CA ASP A 83 -7.95 1.67 -6.55
C ASP A 83 -7.01 2.69 -7.19
N LEU A 84 -6.51 2.34 -8.39
CA LEU A 84 -5.58 3.20 -9.11
C LEU A 84 -6.25 4.50 -9.57
N ALA A 85 -7.51 4.44 -10.00
CA ALA A 85 -8.28 5.62 -10.36
C ALA A 85 -8.43 6.57 -9.18
N ARG A 86 -8.79 6.07 -7.98
CA ARG A 86 -8.86 6.89 -6.75
C ARG A 86 -7.50 7.48 -6.38
N ALA A 87 -6.43 6.70 -6.48
CA ALA A 87 -5.09 7.17 -6.19
C ALA A 87 -4.62 8.27 -7.16
N MET A 88 -4.88 8.12 -8.47
CA MET A 88 -4.62 9.14 -9.51
C MET A 88 -5.44 10.42 -9.27
N LEU A 89 -6.67 10.28 -8.77
CA LEU A 89 -7.53 11.41 -8.38
C LEU A 89 -7.20 11.98 -7.00
N LYS A 90 -6.13 11.50 -6.34
CA LYS A 90 -5.69 11.95 -5.01
C LYS A 90 -6.73 11.71 -3.90
N LEU A 91 -7.60 10.71 -4.07
CA LEU A 91 -8.67 10.40 -3.13
C LEU A 91 -8.22 9.28 -2.17
N PHE A 92 -8.04 9.62 -0.88
CA PHE A 92 -7.66 8.69 0.19
C PHE A 92 -8.52 8.93 1.44
N PRO A 93 -9.82 8.52 1.42
CA PRO A 93 -10.73 8.81 2.53
C PRO A 93 -10.41 8.01 3.80
N HIS A 94 -9.83 6.82 3.65
CA HIS A 94 -9.56 5.90 4.74
C HIS A 94 -8.14 5.32 4.64
N PRO A 95 -7.06 6.12 4.76
CA PRO A 95 -5.71 5.55 4.84
C PRO A 95 -5.52 4.80 6.16
N PRO A 96 -4.54 3.89 6.27
CA PRO A 96 -4.13 3.38 7.57
C PRO A 96 -3.68 4.53 8.48
N ASP A 97 -3.88 4.37 9.78
CA ASP A 97 -3.30 5.29 10.77
C ASP A 97 -1.80 5.05 10.88
N LEU A 98 -1.39 3.78 10.93
CA LEU A 98 0.00 3.36 11.05
C LEU A 98 0.32 2.20 10.10
N VAL A 99 1.60 2.06 9.76
CA VAL A 99 2.14 0.90 9.04
C VAL A 99 3.13 0.17 9.94
N ALA A 100 2.96 -1.14 10.11
CA ALA A 100 3.86 -1.98 10.88
C ALA A 100 4.82 -2.76 9.97
N PHE A 101 6.09 -2.81 10.33
CA PHE A 101 7.19 -3.49 9.62
C PHE A 101 7.91 -4.49 10.56
N PRO A 102 7.23 -5.55 11.02
CA PRO A 102 7.82 -6.55 11.92
C PRO A 102 9.03 -7.26 11.29
N ASN A 103 10.08 -7.49 12.06
CA ASN A 103 11.30 -8.17 11.58
C ASN A 103 11.36 -9.65 11.99
N ASN A 104 10.46 -10.07 12.87
CA ASN A 104 10.38 -11.44 13.38
C ASN A 104 8.95 -11.72 13.90
N GLN A 105 8.72 -12.96 14.34
CA GLN A 105 7.42 -13.40 14.87
C GLN A 105 7.00 -12.66 16.16
N GLU A 106 7.95 -12.32 17.03
CA GLU A 106 7.67 -11.61 18.29
C GLU A 106 7.16 -10.18 18.02
N ASP A 107 7.74 -9.49 17.04
CA ASP A 107 7.25 -8.17 16.58
C ASP A 107 5.78 -8.26 16.12
N VAL A 108 5.41 -9.32 15.38
CA VAL A 108 4.02 -9.53 14.94
C VAL A 108 3.10 -9.71 16.14
N VAL A 109 3.47 -10.59 17.08
CA VAL A 109 2.67 -10.83 18.30
C VAL A 109 2.49 -9.53 19.08
N ASN A 110 3.56 -8.78 19.31
CA ASN A 110 3.51 -7.53 20.07
C ASN A 110 2.60 -6.47 19.40
N VAL A 111 2.61 -6.38 18.06
CA VAL A 111 1.71 -5.47 17.32
C VAL A 111 0.25 -5.93 17.44
N LEU A 112 -0.03 -7.23 17.31
CA LEU A 112 -1.39 -7.77 17.41
C LEU A 112 -1.95 -7.65 18.83
N ASP A 113 -1.15 -7.95 19.86
CA ASP A 113 -1.54 -7.82 21.26
C ASP A 113 -1.86 -6.36 21.62
N TRP A 114 -1.03 -5.42 21.15
CA TRP A 114 -1.29 -3.99 21.34
C TRP A 114 -2.56 -3.55 20.60
N ALA A 115 -2.76 -4.01 19.36
CA ALA A 115 -3.93 -3.67 18.58
C ALA A 115 -5.24 -4.17 19.22
N ASP A 116 -5.24 -5.41 19.71
CA ASP A 116 -6.37 -6.03 20.42
C ASP A 116 -6.74 -5.23 21.67
N GLN A 117 -5.75 -4.92 22.52
CA GLN A 117 -5.95 -4.14 23.75
C GLN A 117 -6.51 -2.73 23.53
N ASN A 118 -6.31 -2.16 22.34
CA ASN A 118 -6.69 -0.78 22.00
C ASN A 118 -7.84 -0.70 20.97
N ASN A 119 -8.45 -1.84 20.62
CA ASN A 119 -9.51 -1.93 19.62
C ASN A 119 -9.09 -1.32 18.26
N ILE A 120 -7.91 -1.71 17.77
CA ILE A 120 -7.33 -1.25 16.51
C ILE A 120 -7.46 -2.38 15.49
N ALA A 121 -7.99 -2.09 14.30
CA ALA A 121 -8.04 -3.07 13.23
C ALA A 121 -6.65 -3.32 12.65
N VAL A 122 -6.35 -4.55 12.26
CA VAL A 122 -5.09 -4.92 11.61
C VAL A 122 -5.40 -5.54 10.25
N ILE A 123 -4.84 -4.96 9.19
CA ILE A 123 -4.97 -5.44 7.82
C ILE A 123 -3.61 -6.02 7.38
N PRO A 124 -3.50 -7.35 7.19
CA PRO A 124 -2.27 -7.95 6.67
C PRO A 124 -1.94 -7.45 5.27
N TYR A 125 -0.68 -7.15 5.04
CA TYR A 125 -0.20 -6.60 3.79
C TYR A 125 1.08 -7.32 3.35
N GLY A 126 1.08 -7.83 2.11
CA GLY A 126 2.26 -8.41 1.46
C GLY A 126 2.80 -7.50 0.38
N GLY A 127 2.63 -7.88 -0.89
CA GLY A 127 3.04 -7.05 -2.03
C GLY A 127 2.10 -5.88 -2.34
N GLY A 128 0.89 -5.86 -1.77
CA GLY A 128 -0.14 -4.86 -2.09
C GLY A 128 -0.78 -5.01 -3.47
N SER A 129 -0.62 -6.16 -4.12
CA SER A 129 -1.09 -6.41 -5.49
C SER A 129 -2.54 -6.88 -5.58
N SER A 130 -3.30 -6.86 -4.49
CA SER A 130 -4.72 -7.27 -4.48
C SER A 130 -5.52 -6.44 -5.47
N VAL A 131 -6.40 -7.09 -6.24
CA VAL A 131 -7.30 -6.43 -7.20
C VAL A 131 -8.77 -6.48 -6.77
N CYS A 132 -9.02 -6.88 -5.52
CA CYS A 132 -10.37 -7.08 -4.98
C CYS A 132 -10.63 -6.24 -3.72
N GLY A 133 -9.83 -5.18 -3.47
CA GLY A 133 -9.95 -4.36 -2.26
C GLY A 133 -9.48 -5.04 -0.97
N GLY A 134 -8.84 -6.20 -1.04
CA GLY A 134 -8.49 -7.01 0.15
C GLY A 134 -7.45 -6.42 1.10
N VAL A 135 -6.86 -5.26 0.75
CA VAL A 135 -5.92 -4.51 1.61
C VAL A 135 -6.46 -3.11 1.97
N GLU A 136 -7.69 -2.80 1.58
CA GLU A 136 -8.28 -1.48 1.84
C GLU A 136 -8.62 -1.34 3.34
N THR A 137 -8.28 -0.19 3.92
CA THR A 137 -8.42 0.06 5.37
C THR A 137 -9.77 0.67 5.74
N SER A 138 -10.81 0.37 4.95
CA SER A 138 -12.19 0.80 5.20
C SER A 138 -12.89 -0.13 6.21
N VAL A 139 -12.59 0.07 7.50
CA VAL A 139 -13.07 -0.79 8.59
C VAL A 139 -14.29 -0.23 9.35
N GLY A 140 -14.84 0.89 8.89
CA GLY A 140 -15.92 1.62 9.58
C GLY A 140 -15.46 2.32 10.87
N ASP A 141 -16.43 2.79 11.65
CA ASP A 141 -16.18 3.64 12.84
C ASP A 141 -16.05 2.85 14.15
N ALA A 142 -16.16 1.51 14.09
CA ALA A 142 -16.10 0.66 15.28
C ALA A 142 -14.69 0.51 15.87
N TYR A 143 -13.65 0.81 15.08
CA TYR A 143 -12.25 0.68 15.48
C TYR A 143 -11.62 2.04 15.83
N SER A 144 -10.79 2.05 16.85
CA SER A 144 -10.03 3.24 17.31
C SER A 144 -8.97 3.69 16.30
N GLY A 145 -8.54 2.79 15.42
CA GLY A 145 -7.56 3.03 14.37
C GLY A 145 -7.38 1.80 13.47
N VAL A 146 -6.50 1.91 12.47
CA VAL A 146 -6.11 0.82 11.56
C VAL A 146 -4.60 0.77 11.40
N ILE A 147 -4.04 -0.42 11.53
CA ILE A 147 -2.64 -0.74 11.21
C ILE A 147 -2.62 -1.59 9.94
N SER A 148 -1.86 -1.15 8.93
CA SER A 148 -1.45 -2.06 7.86
C SER A 148 -0.22 -2.84 8.32
N LEU A 149 -0.33 -4.17 8.44
CA LEU A 149 0.75 -5.04 8.89
C LEU A 149 1.55 -5.56 7.69
N ASP A 150 2.63 -4.87 7.36
CA ASP A 150 3.48 -5.17 6.21
C ASP A 150 4.50 -6.26 6.52
N LEU A 151 4.29 -7.45 5.95
CA LEU A 151 5.10 -8.63 6.20
C LEU A 151 6.38 -8.69 5.35
N ARG A 152 6.74 -7.64 4.60
CA ARG A 152 7.89 -7.66 3.67
C ARG A 152 9.24 -7.99 4.32
N ASN A 153 9.40 -7.73 5.60
CA ASN A 153 10.66 -7.99 6.32
C ASN A 153 10.75 -9.45 6.81
N LEU A 154 9.66 -10.23 6.70
CA LEU A 154 9.60 -11.65 6.99
C LEU A 154 9.82 -12.48 5.71
N ASP A 155 10.98 -12.33 5.08
CA ASP A 155 11.28 -12.76 3.71
C ASP A 155 12.29 -13.93 3.60
N LYS A 156 12.63 -14.57 4.72
CA LYS A 156 13.66 -15.62 4.78
C LYS A 156 13.09 -17.02 4.63
N VAL A 157 13.81 -17.86 3.88
CA VAL A 157 13.67 -19.32 3.96
C VAL A 157 14.40 -19.79 5.21
N LEU A 158 13.68 -20.41 6.14
CA LEU A 158 14.17 -20.91 7.42
C LEU A 158 14.68 -22.34 7.32
N GLU A 159 14.07 -23.16 6.47
CA GLU A 159 14.43 -24.58 6.30
C GLU A 159 14.11 -25.07 4.88
N ILE A 160 14.95 -25.99 4.37
CA ILE A 160 14.70 -26.72 3.13
C ILE A 160 14.81 -28.21 3.43
N ASP A 161 13.68 -28.91 3.39
CA ASP A 161 13.62 -30.36 3.50
C ASP A 161 13.68 -30.97 2.09
N LYS A 162 14.81 -31.62 1.80
CA LYS A 162 15.06 -32.26 0.50
C LYS A 162 14.35 -33.60 0.34
N GLU A 163 13.98 -34.27 1.43
CA GLU A 163 13.25 -35.55 1.38
C GLU A 163 11.79 -35.30 1.01
N SER A 164 11.12 -34.39 1.72
CA SER A 164 9.72 -34.04 1.44
C SER A 164 9.56 -33.03 0.30
N ARG A 165 10.65 -32.36 -0.11
CA ARG A 165 10.66 -31.23 -1.07
C ARG A 165 9.82 -30.05 -0.59
N ALA A 166 9.90 -29.77 0.70
CA ALA A 166 9.23 -28.63 1.35
C ALA A 166 10.25 -27.55 1.74
N ALA A 167 9.76 -26.32 1.85
CA ALA A 167 10.49 -25.20 2.43
C ALA A 167 9.55 -24.42 3.36
N ARG A 168 10.12 -23.85 4.41
CA ARG A 168 9.44 -22.91 5.32
C ARG A 168 10.36 -21.76 5.67
#